data_AF-A0A242L8G9-F1
#
_entry.id   AF-A0A242L8G9-F1
#
_cell.length_a   1.000
_cell.length_b   1.000
_cell.length_c   1.000
_cell.angle_alpha   90.00
_cell.angle_beta   90.00
_cell.angle_gamma   90.00
#
_symmetry.space_group_name_H-M   'P 1'
#
loop_
_entity.id
_entity.type
_entity.pdbx_description
1 polymer ?
#
loop_
_entity_poly.entity_id
_entity_poly.type
_entity_poly.pdbx_seq_one_letter_code
_entity_poly.pdbx_strand_id
1 'polypeptide(L)'
;MKSSYEGMSWYYEKSPEYTLEFFDDPENEDLRTPPFALMQTNARSSWHILRVKYHQTILLEFSAHYIDETRGIAVHPKSAFLKLFASYPKSEYVNSYYYYFEDSPEINLMWLLKSLNNHDNGAWSKHLSMIPNFENSQQKESVEKLINNGIEEHQKLVFESKEKCYVGYNNNLSGEDQEYARIDMATTLMVKAVLNEYKIEQFYQ
;
A
#
# COMPACT_ATOMS: atom_id res chain seq x y z
N MET A 1 14.19 -11.22 19.19
CA MET A 1 12.74 -11.14 18.92
C MET A 1 12.02 -11.66 20.15
N LYS A 2 11.04 -10.92 20.66
CA LYS A 2 10.07 -11.44 21.64
C LYS A 2 8.70 -11.42 20.96
N SER A 3 7.95 -12.51 21.07
CA SER A 3 6.62 -12.65 20.49
C SER A 3 5.63 -13.09 21.57
N SER A 4 4.43 -12.50 21.55
CA SER A 4 3.28 -12.89 22.38
C SER A 4 2.07 -13.15 21.48
N TYR A 5 0.92 -13.49 22.08
CA TYR A 5 -0.35 -13.57 21.34
C TYR A 5 -0.76 -12.21 20.75
N GLU A 6 -0.36 -11.11 21.38
CA GLU A 6 -0.76 -9.74 21.02
C GLU A 6 0.16 -9.10 19.96
N GLY A 7 1.36 -9.67 19.70
CA GLY A 7 2.28 -9.11 18.72
C GLY A 7 3.73 -9.60 18.79
N MET A 8 4.59 -8.92 18.06
CA MET A 8 6.03 -9.13 17.97
C MET A 8 6.81 -7.86 18.30
N SER A 9 7.96 -8.02 18.93
CA SER A 9 8.90 -6.92 19.15
C SER A 9 10.34 -7.32 18.85
N TRP A 10 11.07 -6.39 18.23
CA TRP A 10 12.50 -6.50 17.96
C TRP A 10 13.24 -5.40 18.72
N TYR A 11 14.37 -5.80 19.32
CA TYR A 11 15.17 -4.93 20.17
C TYR A 11 16.56 -4.81 19.54
N TYR A 12 17.01 -3.59 19.35
CA TYR A 12 18.38 -3.28 18.97
C TYR A 12 19.12 -2.76 20.20
N GLU A 13 19.92 -3.64 20.81
CA GLU A 13 20.55 -3.41 22.13
C GLU A 13 21.79 -2.51 22.09
N LYS A 14 22.27 -2.10 20.90
CA LYS A 14 23.42 -1.19 20.79
C LYS A 14 22.94 0.25 20.85
N SER A 15 23.60 1.10 21.64
CA SER A 15 23.23 2.51 21.75
C SER A 15 23.43 3.27 20.42
N PRO A 16 22.48 4.12 20.00
CA PRO A 16 21.18 4.36 20.63
C PRO A 16 20.22 3.16 20.49
N GLU A 17 19.56 2.80 21.60
CA GLU A 17 18.65 1.66 21.66
C GLU A 17 17.34 1.95 20.93
N TYR A 18 17.01 1.12 19.94
CA TYR A 18 15.74 1.20 19.21
C TYR A 18 14.93 -0.07 19.43
N THR A 19 13.61 0.11 19.49
CA THR A 19 12.64 -0.98 19.56
C THR A 19 11.66 -0.86 18.40
N LEU A 20 11.37 -1.99 17.76
CA LEU A 20 10.28 -2.15 16.82
C LEU A 20 9.19 -2.96 17.49
N GLU A 21 7.96 -2.47 17.44
CA GLU A 21 6.78 -3.19 17.94
C GLU A 21 5.77 -3.34 16.81
N PHE A 22 5.22 -4.54 16.68
CA PHE A 22 4.19 -4.90 15.72
C PHE A 22 3.10 -5.65 16.45
N PHE A 23 1.95 -5.03 16.69
CA PHE A 23 0.89 -5.60 17.53
C PHE A 23 -0.49 -5.32 16.91
N ASP A 24 -1.44 -6.19 17.24
CA ASP A 24 -2.83 -6.04 16.81
C ASP A 24 -3.46 -4.83 17.49
N ASP A 25 -4.25 -4.04 16.75
CA ASP A 25 -4.96 -2.88 17.30
C ASP A 25 -6.45 -3.19 17.44
N PRO A 26 -6.89 -3.73 18.58
CA PRO A 26 -8.28 -4.15 18.79
C PRO A 26 -9.25 -2.96 18.84
N GLU A 27 -8.77 -1.73 19.01
CA GLU A 27 -9.62 -0.53 19.02
C GLU A 27 -9.88 0.02 17.61
N ASN A 28 -9.29 -0.59 16.58
CA ASN A 28 -9.32 -0.11 15.19
C ASN A 28 -9.99 -1.09 14.22
N GLU A 29 -10.89 -1.94 14.72
CA GLU A 29 -11.70 -2.84 13.88
C GLU A 29 -12.52 -2.08 12.81
N ASP A 30 -12.77 -0.78 13.03
CA ASP A 30 -13.50 0.10 12.11
C ASP A 30 -12.65 0.65 10.94
N LEU A 31 -11.33 0.43 10.91
CA LEU A 31 -10.52 0.80 9.74
C LEU A 31 -10.87 -0.11 8.56
N ARG A 32 -11.59 0.48 7.59
CA ARG A 32 -11.95 -0.18 6.32
C ARG A 32 -10.68 -0.72 5.66
N THR A 33 -10.68 -2.02 5.34
CA THR A 33 -9.58 -2.65 4.60
C THR A 33 -9.32 -1.88 3.30
N PRO A 34 -8.11 -1.34 3.11
CA PRO A 34 -7.79 -0.51 1.97
C PRO A 34 -7.84 -1.42 0.75
N PRO A 35 -8.36 -0.93 -0.39
CA PRO A 35 -8.50 -1.73 -1.59
C PRO A 35 -7.23 -2.50 -1.98
N PHE A 36 -6.04 -1.93 -1.87
CA PHE A 36 -4.81 -2.64 -2.26
C PHE A 36 -4.56 -3.93 -1.43
N ALA A 37 -4.96 -3.97 -0.15
CA ALA A 37 -4.77 -5.15 0.70
C ALA A 37 -5.72 -6.31 0.34
N LEU A 38 -6.77 -6.01 -0.42
CA LEU A 38 -7.75 -6.98 -0.88
C LEU A 38 -7.32 -7.71 -2.17
N MET A 39 -6.24 -7.26 -2.83
CA MET A 39 -5.65 -7.92 -4.03
C MET A 39 -4.78 -9.15 -3.69
N GLN A 40 -5.18 -9.87 -2.66
CA GLN A 40 -4.54 -11.10 -2.20
C GLN A 40 -5.54 -12.25 -2.33
N THR A 41 -5.05 -13.50 -2.36
CA THR A 41 -5.95 -14.65 -2.48
C THR A 41 -6.88 -14.75 -1.26
N ASN A 42 -6.30 -14.68 -0.07
CA ASN A 42 -7.01 -14.50 1.20
C ASN A 42 -6.99 -13.02 1.58
N ALA A 43 -8.14 -12.34 1.58
CA ALA A 43 -8.26 -10.91 1.87
C ALA A 43 -8.69 -10.66 3.33
N ARG A 44 -8.50 -11.63 4.23
CA ARG A 44 -8.74 -11.44 5.66
C ARG A 44 -7.83 -10.31 6.17
N SER A 45 -8.45 -9.22 6.62
CA SER A 45 -7.70 -8.12 7.22
C SER A 45 -7.05 -8.57 8.52
N SER A 46 -5.78 -8.22 8.69
CA SER A 46 -5.00 -8.44 9.91
C SER A 46 -4.31 -7.13 10.23
N TRP A 47 -5.04 -6.25 10.91
CA TRP A 47 -4.61 -4.89 11.17
C TRP A 47 -3.61 -4.85 12.30
N HIS A 48 -2.45 -4.25 12.04
CA HIS A 48 -1.42 -4.13 13.05
C HIS A 48 -0.86 -2.72 13.04
N ILE A 49 -0.51 -2.25 14.24
CA ILE A 49 0.30 -1.05 14.39
C ILE A 49 1.77 -1.47 14.38
N LEU A 50 2.56 -0.81 13.52
CA LEU A 50 4.02 -0.87 13.53
C LEU A 50 4.58 0.43 14.15
N ARG A 51 5.27 0.31 15.28
CA ARG A 51 5.95 1.43 15.95
C ARG A 51 7.46 1.30 15.90
N VAL A 52 8.13 2.39 15.60
CA VAL A 52 9.57 2.58 15.82
C VAL A 52 9.74 3.45 17.05
N LYS A 53 10.40 2.94 18.08
CA LYS A 53 10.63 3.64 19.35
C LYS A 53 12.11 3.86 19.61
N TYR A 54 12.42 5.01 20.20
CA TYR A 54 13.68 5.27 20.88
C TYR A 54 13.40 5.37 22.38
N HIS A 55 13.94 4.43 23.16
CA HIS A 55 13.49 4.16 24.52
C HIS A 55 11.95 4.03 24.59
N GLN A 56 11.26 4.97 25.24
CA GLN A 56 9.80 5.02 25.36
C GLN A 56 9.14 6.00 24.38
N THR A 57 9.91 6.74 23.59
CA THR A 57 9.39 7.74 22.66
C THR A 57 9.08 7.07 21.33
N ILE A 58 7.83 7.17 20.88
CA ILE A 58 7.41 6.76 19.53
C ILE A 58 7.97 7.78 18.53
N LEU A 59 8.86 7.33 17.66
CA LEU A 59 9.43 8.16 16.59
C LEU A 59 8.58 8.08 15.32
N LEU A 60 8.12 6.87 14.99
CA LEU A 60 7.28 6.61 13.85
C LEU A 60 6.20 5.59 14.22
N GLU A 61 5.02 5.76 13.65
CA GLU A 61 3.89 4.85 13.79
C GLU A 61 3.22 4.70 12.43
N PHE A 62 2.98 3.45 12.03
CA PHE A 62 2.33 3.13 10.77
C PHE A 62 1.30 2.02 10.98
N SER A 63 0.24 2.03 10.16
CA SER A 63 -0.55 0.83 9.95
C SER A 63 0.25 -0.17 9.09
N ALA A 64 0.13 -1.45 9.40
CA ALA A 64 0.75 -2.53 8.67
C ALA A 64 -0.17 -3.75 8.66
N HIS A 65 0.08 -4.67 7.74
CA HIS A 65 -0.73 -5.87 7.58
C HIS A 65 0.14 -7.02 7.08
N TYR A 66 -0.30 -8.24 7.31
CA TYR A 66 0.36 -9.38 6.67
C TYR A 66 0.01 -9.48 5.18
N ILE A 67 0.98 -9.93 4.39
CA ILE A 67 0.79 -10.30 2.99
C ILE A 67 0.57 -11.81 2.93
N ASP A 68 -0.56 -12.23 2.35
CA ASP A 68 -0.91 -13.64 2.09
C ASP A 68 -0.72 -14.47 3.37
N GLU A 69 -1.52 -14.13 4.38
CA GLU A 69 -1.53 -14.67 5.75
C GLU A 69 -0.34 -14.27 6.61
N THR A 70 0.86 -14.83 6.38
CA THR A 70 2.07 -14.52 7.17
C THR A 70 3.33 -14.54 6.31
N ARG A 71 3.20 -14.55 4.97
CA ARG A 71 4.33 -14.64 4.04
C ARG A 71 5.13 -13.33 3.93
N GLY A 72 4.58 -12.22 4.40
CA GLY A 72 5.23 -10.91 4.48
C GLY A 72 4.49 -9.98 5.44
N ILE A 73 5.07 -8.84 5.79
CA ILE A 73 4.43 -7.80 6.64
C ILE A 73 4.55 -6.46 5.93
N ALA A 74 3.56 -6.04 5.13
CA ALA A 74 3.63 -4.76 4.44
C ALA A 74 3.20 -3.59 5.33
N VAL A 75 3.99 -2.52 5.28
CA VAL A 75 3.63 -1.22 5.84
C VAL A 75 2.66 -0.53 4.88
N HIS A 76 1.62 0.08 5.42
CA HIS A 76 0.57 0.70 4.61
C HIS A 76 1.16 1.81 3.70
N PRO A 77 0.86 1.80 2.38
CA PRO A 77 1.24 2.86 1.47
C PRO A 77 0.54 4.16 1.81
N LYS A 78 1.08 5.27 1.31
CA LYS A 78 0.40 6.56 1.32
C LYS A 78 -0.74 6.53 0.31
N SER A 79 -1.74 7.37 0.52
CA SER A 79 -2.85 7.55 -0.43
C SER A 79 -2.89 8.98 -0.96
N ALA A 80 -3.40 9.13 -2.19
CA ALA A 80 -3.68 10.41 -2.83
C ALA A 80 -4.93 10.29 -3.70
N PHE A 81 -5.47 11.44 -4.10
CA PHE A 81 -6.70 11.50 -4.89
C PHE A 81 -6.45 12.13 -6.26
N LEU A 82 -7.00 11.51 -7.29
CA LEU A 82 -7.01 12.04 -8.66
C LEU A 82 -8.36 12.67 -8.96
N LYS A 83 -8.41 13.55 -9.96
CA LYS A 83 -9.66 14.17 -10.43
C LYS A 83 -10.33 13.37 -11.55
N LEU A 84 -9.93 12.11 -11.74
CA LEU A 84 -10.36 11.28 -12.86
C LEU A 84 -11.87 11.06 -12.86
N PHE A 85 -12.45 10.69 -11.73
CA PHE A 85 -13.85 10.32 -11.62
C PHE A 85 -14.69 11.40 -10.94
N ALA A 86 -14.31 12.67 -11.03
CA ALA A 86 -15.02 13.77 -10.36
C ALA A 86 -16.53 13.82 -10.70
N SER A 87 -16.90 13.40 -11.92
CA SER A 87 -18.29 13.33 -12.41
C SER A 87 -18.96 11.95 -12.27
N TYR A 88 -18.25 10.94 -11.74
CA TYR A 88 -18.79 9.59 -11.58
C TYR A 88 -19.74 9.53 -10.36
N PRO A 89 -20.83 8.74 -10.40
CA PRO A 89 -21.65 8.51 -9.22
C PRO A 89 -20.79 7.99 -8.07
N LYS A 90 -20.92 8.53 -6.85
CA LYS A 90 -20.11 8.12 -5.69
C LYS A 90 -18.60 8.34 -5.92
N SER A 91 -18.24 9.43 -6.62
CA SER A 91 -16.85 9.84 -6.92
C SER A 91 -15.92 9.95 -5.70
N GLU A 92 -16.48 10.17 -4.51
CA GLU A 92 -15.77 10.14 -3.23
C GLU A 92 -15.16 8.78 -2.89
N TYR A 93 -15.59 7.69 -3.54
CA TYR A 93 -15.15 6.31 -3.27
C TYR A 93 -14.28 5.67 -4.36
N VAL A 94 -13.95 6.38 -5.45
CA VAL A 94 -13.28 5.78 -6.63
C VAL A 94 -12.11 6.58 -7.18
N ASN A 95 -11.69 7.63 -6.45
CA ASN A 95 -10.65 8.55 -6.89
C ASN A 95 -9.32 8.35 -6.17
N SER A 96 -9.21 7.32 -5.33
CA SER A 96 -8.00 7.13 -4.53
C SER A 96 -7.01 6.21 -5.23
N TYR A 97 -5.72 6.50 -5.04
CA TYR A 97 -4.66 5.57 -5.38
C TYR A 97 -3.61 5.53 -4.28
N TYR A 98 -2.92 4.40 -4.21
CA TYR A 98 -1.90 4.15 -3.22
C TYR A 98 -0.50 4.29 -3.81
N TYR A 99 0.48 4.71 -3.03
CA TYR A 99 1.85 4.88 -3.49
C TYR A 99 2.89 4.80 -2.37
N TYR A 100 4.13 4.54 -2.77
CA TYR A 100 5.32 4.71 -1.95
C TYR A 100 6.27 5.76 -2.53
N PHE A 101 7.20 6.23 -1.70
CA PHE A 101 8.42 6.86 -2.19
C PHE A 101 9.59 5.88 -2.00
N GLU A 102 10.55 5.89 -2.92
CA GLU A 102 11.68 4.95 -2.90
C GLU A 102 12.48 5.04 -1.59
N ASP A 103 12.76 6.27 -1.14
CA ASP A 103 13.52 6.54 0.09
C ASP A 103 12.63 6.69 1.33
N SER A 104 11.43 6.12 1.33
CA SER A 104 10.48 6.30 2.43
C SER A 104 10.74 5.36 3.62
N PRO A 105 10.41 5.78 4.86
CA PRO A 105 10.48 4.90 6.02
C PRO A 105 9.65 3.63 5.85
N GLU A 106 8.50 3.71 5.16
CA GLU A 106 7.65 2.56 4.87
C GLU A 106 8.42 1.47 4.10
N ILE A 107 9.09 1.82 3.00
CA ILE A 107 9.90 0.88 2.20
C ILE A 107 11.07 0.32 3.02
N ASN A 108 11.78 1.18 3.74
CA ASN A 108 12.92 0.76 4.57
C ASN A 108 12.51 -0.20 5.70
N LEU A 109 11.38 0.07 6.36
CA LEU A 109 10.84 -0.80 7.40
C LEU A 109 10.35 -2.13 6.82
N MET A 110 9.73 -2.12 5.64
CA MET A 110 9.33 -3.35 4.95
C MET A 110 10.54 -4.26 4.67
N TRP A 111 11.65 -3.71 4.17
CA TRP A 111 12.89 -4.47 3.96
C TRP A 111 13.52 -4.97 5.27
N LEU A 112 13.51 -4.13 6.32
CA LEU A 112 14.02 -4.51 7.63
C LEU A 112 13.21 -5.68 8.24
N LEU A 113 11.88 -5.56 8.26
CA LEU A 113 10.98 -6.60 8.78
C LEU A 113 11.14 -7.91 8.01
N LYS A 114 11.29 -7.83 6.69
CA LYS A 114 11.61 -8.98 5.86
C LYS A 114 12.91 -9.66 6.30
N SER A 115 13.98 -8.89 6.51
CA SER A 115 15.27 -9.41 6.98
C SER A 115 15.18 -10.02 8.38
N LEU A 116 14.40 -9.42 9.27
CA LEU A 116 14.25 -9.88 10.66
C LEU A 116 13.43 -11.17 10.77
N ASN A 117 12.49 -11.40 9.85
CA ASN A 117 11.59 -12.56 9.88
C ASN A 117 11.95 -13.64 8.85
N ASN A 118 13.03 -13.46 8.07
CA ASN A 118 13.40 -14.37 6.98
C ASN A 118 12.26 -14.67 5.99
N HIS A 119 11.42 -13.65 5.70
CA HIS A 119 10.29 -13.79 4.78
C HIS A 119 10.73 -13.91 3.31
N ASP A 120 9.92 -14.61 2.51
CA ASP A 120 10.13 -14.84 1.08
C ASP A 120 10.09 -13.53 0.27
N ASN A 121 11.00 -13.38 -0.70
CA ASN A 121 11.01 -12.26 -1.64
C ASN A 121 9.72 -12.21 -2.49
N GLY A 122 9.11 -13.36 -2.81
CA GLY A 122 7.99 -13.45 -3.76
C GLY A 122 6.78 -12.63 -3.35
N ALA A 123 6.37 -12.71 -2.08
CA ALA A 123 5.21 -11.98 -1.56
C ALA A 123 5.40 -10.45 -1.64
N TRP A 124 6.60 -9.99 -1.26
CA TRP A 124 6.99 -8.58 -1.30
C TRP A 124 7.09 -8.03 -2.71
N SER A 125 7.77 -8.75 -3.60
CA SER A 125 7.87 -8.38 -5.02
C SER A 125 6.48 -8.26 -5.63
N LYS A 126 5.56 -9.18 -5.31
CA LYS A 126 4.16 -9.09 -5.77
C LYS A 126 3.45 -7.85 -5.21
N HIS A 127 3.53 -7.60 -3.90
CA HIS A 127 2.96 -6.40 -3.26
C HIS A 127 3.47 -5.10 -3.90
N LEU A 128 4.80 -4.95 -3.97
CA LEU A 128 5.44 -3.77 -4.58
C LEU A 128 5.15 -3.69 -6.09
N SER A 129 4.92 -4.79 -6.78
CA SER A 129 4.54 -4.78 -8.20
C SER A 129 3.16 -4.17 -8.46
N MET A 130 2.29 -4.07 -7.45
CA MET A 130 0.95 -3.51 -7.59
C MET A 130 0.90 -2.00 -7.32
N ILE A 131 1.82 -1.48 -6.52
CA ILE A 131 1.78 -0.09 -6.04
C ILE A 131 2.85 0.74 -6.78
N PRO A 132 2.55 1.95 -7.28
CA PRO A 132 3.55 2.86 -7.84
C PRO A 132 4.56 3.28 -6.76
N ASN A 133 5.84 3.28 -7.13
CA ASN A 133 6.94 3.71 -6.28
C ASN A 133 7.66 4.89 -6.93
N PHE A 134 7.40 6.08 -6.39
CA PHE A 134 7.94 7.33 -6.92
C PHE A 134 9.31 7.62 -6.31
N GLU A 135 10.22 8.19 -7.09
CA GLU A 135 11.52 8.64 -6.57
C GLU A 135 11.34 9.78 -5.56
N ASN A 136 10.45 10.73 -5.85
CA ASN A 136 10.23 11.90 -5.04
C ASN A 136 8.89 12.58 -5.35
N SER A 137 8.55 13.60 -4.58
CA SER A 137 7.30 14.37 -4.73
C SER A 137 7.18 15.05 -6.10
N GLN A 138 8.29 15.48 -6.71
CA GLN A 138 8.27 16.14 -8.02
C GLN A 138 7.89 15.16 -9.15
N GLN A 139 8.43 13.94 -9.12
CA GLN A 139 8.05 12.88 -10.07
C GLN A 139 6.56 12.54 -9.92
N LYS A 140 6.08 12.40 -8.68
CA LYS A 140 4.66 12.17 -8.38
C LYS A 140 3.78 13.27 -8.96
N GLU A 141 4.09 14.54 -8.70
CA GLU A 141 3.32 15.68 -9.25
C GLU A 141 3.33 15.72 -10.78
N SER A 142 4.44 15.36 -11.40
CA SER A 142 4.57 15.34 -12.86
C SER A 142 3.66 14.27 -13.47
N VAL A 143 3.66 13.05 -12.90
CA VAL A 143 2.77 11.97 -13.31
C VAL A 143 1.30 12.32 -13.07
N GLU A 144 0.95 12.91 -11.92
CA GLU A 144 -0.41 13.36 -11.64
C GLU A 144 -0.88 14.42 -12.65
N LYS A 145 -0.01 15.33 -13.09
CA LYS A 145 -0.34 16.31 -14.14
C LYS A 145 -0.59 15.65 -15.49
N LEU A 146 0.22 14.66 -15.87
CA LEU A 146 0.02 13.91 -17.12
C LEU A 146 -1.35 13.22 -17.14
N ILE A 147 -1.68 12.54 -16.04
CA ILE A 147 -2.97 11.85 -15.88
C ILE A 147 -4.13 12.85 -15.97
N ASN A 148 -4.04 13.97 -15.26
CA ASN A 148 -5.10 14.98 -15.24
C ASN A 148 -5.25 15.75 -16.57
N ASN A 149 -4.23 15.76 -17.43
CA ASN A 149 -4.32 16.35 -18.77
C ASN A 149 -4.99 15.42 -19.80
N GLY A 150 -5.02 14.11 -19.54
CA GLY A 150 -5.60 13.09 -20.43
C GLY A 150 -6.72 12.30 -19.77
N ILE A 151 -7.68 12.96 -19.10
CA ILE A 151 -8.67 12.29 -18.23
C ILE A 151 -9.40 11.13 -18.93
N GLU A 152 -9.93 11.34 -20.14
CA GLU A 152 -10.73 10.33 -20.85
C GLU A 152 -9.93 9.05 -21.17
N GLU A 153 -8.68 9.24 -21.62
CA GLU A 153 -7.77 8.13 -21.93
C GLU A 153 -7.43 7.33 -20.66
N HIS A 154 -7.07 8.03 -19.58
CA HIS A 154 -6.71 7.38 -18.33
C HIS A 154 -7.91 6.73 -17.63
N GLN A 155 -9.11 7.29 -17.74
CA GLN A 155 -10.34 6.63 -17.30
C GLN A 155 -10.55 5.30 -18.02
N LYS A 156 -10.35 5.26 -19.34
CA LYS A 156 -10.44 4.01 -20.11
C LYS A 156 -9.43 2.98 -19.63
N LEU A 157 -8.18 3.39 -19.39
CA LEU A 157 -7.13 2.52 -18.85
C LEU A 157 -7.46 1.98 -17.46
N VAL A 158 -8.14 2.76 -16.60
CA VAL A 158 -8.64 2.26 -15.30
C VAL A 158 -9.66 1.15 -15.52
N PHE A 159 -10.66 1.34 -16.40
CA PHE A 159 -11.66 0.29 -16.66
C PHE A 159 -11.04 -0.97 -17.28
N GLU A 160 -10.04 -0.83 -18.15
CA GLU A 160 -9.28 -1.98 -18.69
C GLU A 160 -8.45 -2.69 -17.60
N SER A 161 -7.87 -1.94 -16.67
CA SER A 161 -7.07 -2.49 -15.55
C SER A 161 -7.94 -3.17 -14.49
N LYS A 162 -9.19 -2.73 -14.35
CA LYS A 162 -10.17 -3.31 -13.41
C LYS A 162 -10.49 -4.77 -13.71
N GLU A 163 -10.47 -5.18 -14.97
CA GLU A 163 -10.64 -6.58 -15.36
C GLU A 163 -9.53 -7.50 -14.81
N LYS A 164 -8.37 -6.93 -14.49
CA LYS A 164 -7.24 -7.65 -13.87
C LYS A 164 -7.30 -7.61 -12.33
N CYS A 165 -8.14 -6.75 -11.76
CA CYS A 165 -8.31 -6.60 -10.32
C CYS A 165 -9.36 -7.58 -9.82
N TYR A 166 -8.98 -8.45 -8.88
CA TYR A 166 -9.90 -9.31 -8.16
C TYR A 166 -9.83 -9.00 -6.67
N VAL A 167 -10.96 -9.20 -5.98
CA VAL A 167 -11.04 -9.12 -4.52
C VAL A 167 -10.90 -10.54 -3.98
N GLY A 168 -9.94 -10.77 -3.09
CA GLY A 168 -9.75 -12.07 -2.44
C GLY A 168 -10.97 -12.54 -1.66
N TYR A 169 -11.02 -13.83 -1.31
CA TYR A 169 -12.08 -14.36 -0.45
C TYR A 169 -11.90 -13.87 1.00
N ASN A 170 -12.95 -13.96 1.84
CA ASN A 170 -12.98 -13.44 3.22
C ASN A 170 -12.76 -11.92 3.36
N ASN A 171 -13.20 -11.13 2.36
CA ASN A 171 -13.04 -9.67 2.34
C ASN A 171 -14.11 -8.89 3.15
N ASN A 172 -15.17 -9.53 3.63
CA ASN A 172 -16.29 -8.91 4.36
C ASN A 172 -17.00 -7.73 3.64
N LEU A 173 -16.75 -7.51 2.35
CA LEU A 173 -17.36 -6.43 1.57
C LEU A 173 -18.64 -6.88 0.86
N SER A 174 -19.60 -5.96 0.78
CA SER A 174 -20.78 -6.10 -0.09
C SER A 174 -20.37 -6.09 -1.57
N GLY A 175 -21.24 -6.57 -2.47
CA GLY A 175 -20.96 -6.58 -3.91
C GLY A 175 -20.67 -5.18 -4.49
N GLU A 176 -21.37 -4.14 -4.03
CA GLU A 176 -21.10 -2.76 -4.44
C GLU A 176 -19.75 -2.26 -3.91
N ASP A 177 -19.41 -2.58 -2.66
CA ASP A 177 -18.14 -2.17 -2.06
C ASP A 177 -16.93 -2.86 -2.71
N GLN A 178 -17.09 -4.12 -3.14
CA GLN A 178 -16.08 -4.82 -3.92
C GLN A 178 -15.84 -4.12 -5.26
N GLU A 179 -16.89 -3.59 -5.89
CA GLU A 179 -16.76 -2.87 -7.15
C GLU A 179 -15.96 -1.57 -6.99
N TYR A 180 -16.23 -0.79 -5.94
CA TYR A 180 -15.45 0.42 -5.64
C TYR A 180 -14.00 0.09 -5.31
N ALA A 181 -13.76 -0.96 -4.52
CA ALA A 181 -12.40 -1.42 -4.23
C ALA A 181 -11.64 -1.79 -5.51
N ARG A 182 -12.28 -2.49 -6.46
CA ARG A 182 -11.67 -2.83 -7.74
C ARG A 182 -11.33 -1.61 -8.58
N ILE A 183 -12.13 -0.53 -8.50
CA ILE A 183 -11.83 0.72 -9.21
C ILE A 183 -10.61 1.43 -8.59
N ASP A 184 -10.52 1.52 -7.26
CA ASP A 184 -9.35 2.12 -6.58
C ASP A 184 -8.07 1.30 -6.83
N MET A 185 -8.16 -0.03 -6.80
CA MET A 185 -7.06 -0.92 -7.19
C MET A 185 -6.63 -0.65 -8.64
N ALA A 186 -7.59 -0.58 -9.55
CA ALA A 186 -7.33 -0.35 -10.97
C ALA A 186 -6.73 1.04 -11.22
N THR A 187 -7.16 2.04 -10.45
CA THR A 187 -6.58 3.38 -10.47
C THR A 187 -5.12 3.35 -10.03
N THR A 188 -4.81 2.61 -8.97
CA THR A 188 -3.42 2.39 -8.52
C THR A 188 -2.56 1.70 -9.59
N LEU A 189 -3.08 0.68 -10.25
CA LEU A 189 -2.38 0.00 -11.36
C LEU A 189 -2.18 0.92 -12.57
N MET A 190 -3.18 1.72 -12.92
CA MET A 190 -3.08 2.69 -14.03
C MET A 190 -2.01 3.73 -13.71
N VAL A 191 -1.99 4.32 -12.51
CA VAL A 191 -0.94 5.27 -12.10
C VAL A 191 0.44 4.63 -12.20
N LYS A 192 0.57 3.36 -11.81
CA LYS A 192 1.83 2.62 -11.96
C LYS A 192 2.23 2.43 -13.42
N ALA A 193 1.30 2.12 -14.31
CA ALA A 193 1.57 2.00 -15.73
C ALA A 193 2.10 3.33 -16.31
N VAL A 194 1.42 4.44 -16.01
CA VAL A 194 1.85 5.78 -16.45
C VAL A 194 3.21 6.16 -15.87
N LEU A 195 3.47 5.85 -14.60
CA LEU A 195 4.78 6.07 -13.98
C LEU A 195 5.89 5.28 -14.69
N ASN A 196 5.63 4.03 -15.06
CA ASN A 196 6.62 3.21 -15.77
C ASN A 196 6.91 3.78 -17.16
N GLU A 197 5.88 4.21 -17.89
CA GLU A 197 6.03 4.89 -19.19
C GLU A 197 6.83 6.19 -19.04
N TYR A 198 6.49 7.01 -18.04
CA TYR A 198 7.22 8.23 -17.71
C TYR A 198 8.71 7.97 -17.43
N LYS A 199 9.04 6.94 -16.62
CA LYS A 199 10.43 6.57 -16.33
C LYS A 199 11.17 6.11 -17.60
N ILE A 200 10.50 5.39 -18.50
CA ILE A 200 11.06 4.97 -19.79
C ILE A 200 11.35 6.18 -20.66
N GLU A 201 10.40 7.10 -20.81
CA GLU A 201 10.57 8.31 -21.63
C GLU A 201 11.71 9.20 -21.12
N GLN A 202 11.85 9.35 -19.80
CA GLN A 202 12.96 10.10 -19.21
C GLN A 202 14.32 9.43 -19.41
N PHE A 203 14.38 8.10 -19.48
CA PHE A 203 15.63 7.37 -19.72
C PHE A 203 16.15 7.54 -21.17
N TYR A 204 15.25 7.79 -22.12
CA TYR A 204 15.59 8.00 -23.53
C TYR A 204 15.78 9.48 -23.92
N GLN A 205 15.65 10.42 -22.99
CA GLN A 205 15.94 11.86 -23.16
C GLN A 205 17.34 12.20 -22.65
#